data_AF-A0A086TJ65-F1
#
_entry.id   AF-A0A086TJ65-F1
#
_cell.length_a   1.000
_cell.length_b   1.000
_cell.length_c   1.000
_cell.angle_alpha   90.00
_cell.angle_beta   90.00
_cell.angle_gamma   90.00
#
_symmetry.space_group_name_H-M   'P 1'
#
loop_
_entity.id
_entity.type
_entity.pdbx_description
1 polymer ?
#
loop_
_entity_poly.entity_id
_entity_poly.type
_entity_poly.pdbx_seq_one_letter_code
_entity_poly.pdbx_strand_id
1 'polypeptide(L)'
;MGHHTTSLELNKDAKEDMEQTFDTEPSNLMHARGYNNRDQSKSTDRANLNSQLEHLQSKYVGTGHADTSKYEWGVNQARDTYASYIGHYPMLSYFALAENESIARVKFNITEKMLQPCGPPPERTD
;
A
#
# COMPACT_ATOMS: atom_id res chain seq x y z
N MET A 1 69.44 -8.70 -2.10
CA MET A 1 69.00 -10.09 -1.80
C MET A 1 67.76 -10.31 -2.64
N GLY A 2 67.92 -10.89 -3.83
CA GLY A 2 67.86 -12.34 -4.01
C GLY A 2 66.39 -12.69 -4.29
N HIS A 3 66.02 -13.01 -5.53
CA HIS A 3 65.64 -14.35 -6.01
C HIS A 3 64.34 -14.12 -6.84
N HIS A 4 63.94 -14.78 -7.92
CA HIS A 4 64.34 -16.00 -8.62
C HIS A 4 63.73 -15.92 -10.04
N THR A 5 64.39 -16.54 -11.01
CA THR A 5 63.88 -16.87 -12.36
C THR A 5 62.82 -17.98 -12.31
N THR A 6 61.96 -18.12 -13.33
CA THR A 6 61.80 -19.33 -14.20
C THR A 6 60.41 -19.47 -14.86
N SER A 7 60.45 -19.57 -16.20
CA SER A 7 59.65 -20.28 -17.22
C SER A 7 58.24 -20.88 -17.00
N LEU A 8 57.37 -20.59 -17.99
CA LEU A 8 56.51 -21.49 -18.80
C LEU A 8 56.14 -22.88 -18.25
N GLU A 9 54.83 -23.13 -18.02
CA GLU A 9 54.18 -24.42 -18.30
C GLU A 9 52.76 -24.22 -18.85
N LEU A 10 52.51 -24.78 -20.04
CA LEU A 10 51.20 -24.95 -20.66
C LEU A 10 50.45 -26.08 -19.93
N ASN A 11 49.30 -25.79 -19.32
CA ASN A 11 48.42 -26.83 -18.80
C ASN A 11 47.60 -27.49 -19.92
N LYS A 12 47.52 -28.82 -19.82
CA LYS A 12 47.20 -29.80 -20.87
C LYS A 12 45.74 -30.28 -20.92
N ASP A 13 44.80 -29.56 -20.32
CA ASP A 13 43.50 -30.15 -19.96
C ASP A 13 42.36 -29.88 -20.96
N ALA A 14 42.67 -29.87 -22.27
CA ALA A 14 41.67 -29.57 -23.32
C ALA A 14 41.31 -30.78 -24.21
N LYS A 15 41.44 -32.01 -23.71
CA LYS A 15 41.33 -33.20 -24.57
C LYS A 15 40.78 -34.45 -23.87
N GLU A 16 39.66 -34.34 -23.16
CA GLU A 16 38.96 -35.53 -22.63
C GLU A 16 37.42 -35.47 -22.70
N ASP A 17 36.86 -34.69 -23.62
CA ASP A 17 35.41 -34.61 -23.83
C ASP A 17 35.01 -35.08 -25.24
N MET A 18 35.36 -36.31 -25.62
CA MET A 18 34.71 -36.94 -26.79
C MET A 18 34.78 -38.46 -26.69
N GLU A 19 33.60 -39.06 -26.72
CA GLU A 19 33.31 -40.51 -26.81
C GLU A 19 33.24 -41.30 -25.49
N GLN A 20 32.03 -41.41 -24.93
CA GLN A 20 31.44 -42.74 -24.70
C GLN A 20 29.90 -42.65 -24.59
N THR A 21 29.21 -43.27 -25.54
CA THR A 21 27.75 -43.46 -25.58
C THR A 21 27.35 -44.86 -25.10
N PHE A 22 26.08 -45.00 -24.67
CA PHE A 22 25.31 -46.23 -24.30
C PHE A 22 25.56 -46.75 -22.86
N ASP A 23 24.56 -46.97 -21.98
CA ASP A 23 23.29 -47.69 -22.12
C ASP A 23 22.27 -47.41 -20.95
N THR A 24 20.95 -47.37 -21.26
CA THR A 24 19.79 -47.93 -20.47
C THR A 24 19.41 -47.26 -19.11
N GLU A 25 18.19 -46.82 -18.74
CA GLU A 25 16.78 -46.93 -19.18
C GLU A 25 15.92 -45.78 -18.54
N PRO A 26 14.67 -45.55 -19.01
CA PRO A 26 13.84 -44.38 -18.71
C PRO A 26 12.69 -44.70 -17.74
N SER A 27 12.65 -44.08 -16.57
CA SER A 27 11.39 -43.93 -15.80
C SER A 27 11.59 -43.03 -14.60
N ASN A 28 11.19 -41.76 -14.70
CA ASN A 28 10.38 -41.11 -13.67
C ASN A 28 10.04 -39.67 -14.06
N LEU A 29 8.82 -39.54 -14.57
CA LEU A 29 7.89 -38.46 -14.24
C LEU A 29 8.33 -37.03 -14.59
N MET A 30 8.28 -36.76 -15.89
CA MET A 30 7.97 -35.43 -16.42
C MET A 30 6.57 -35.00 -15.90
N HIS A 31 6.54 -34.25 -14.80
CA HIS A 31 5.36 -33.48 -14.34
C HIS A 31 5.78 -32.14 -13.71
N ALA A 32 6.73 -31.44 -14.34
CA ALA A 32 6.81 -29.98 -14.17
C ALA A 32 5.71 -29.34 -15.03
N ARG A 33 4.45 -29.47 -14.60
CA ARG A 33 3.36 -28.60 -15.06
C ARG A 33 3.80 -27.16 -14.77
N GLY A 34 3.78 -26.32 -15.81
CA GLY A 34 4.30 -24.96 -15.77
C GLY A 34 3.84 -24.17 -14.55
N TYR A 35 4.79 -23.51 -13.88
CA TYR A 35 4.48 -22.33 -13.11
C TYR A 35 3.92 -21.29 -14.08
N ASN A 36 2.59 -21.14 -14.04
CA ASN A 36 1.82 -20.28 -14.92
C ASN A 36 2.36 -18.84 -14.88
N ASN A 37 2.91 -18.34 -15.99
CA ASN A 37 3.19 -16.91 -16.21
C ASN A 37 1.96 -16.01 -15.92
N ARG A 38 0.74 -16.56 -15.95
CA ARG A 38 -0.50 -15.86 -15.61
C ARG A 38 -0.68 -15.58 -14.11
N ASP A 39 -0.08 -16.36 -13.22
CA ASP A 39 -0.24 -16.14 -11.78
C ASP A 39 0.68 -15.01 -11.27
N GLN A 40 1.87 -14.83 -11.88
CA GLN A 40 2.73 -13.67 -11.62
C GLN A 40 2.14 -12.35 -12.14
N SER A 41 1.41 -12.37 -13.27
CA SER A 41 0.72 -11.18 -13.76
C SER A 41 -0.33 -10.72 -12.75
N LYS A 42 -1.17 -11.64 -12.25
CA LYS A 42 -2.22 -11.31 -11.28
C LYS A 42 -1.69 -10.73 -9.96
N SER A 43 -0.57 -11.23 -9.44
CA SER A 43 0.03 -10.67 -8.22
C SER A 43 0.60 -9.27 -8.45
N THR A 44 1.18 -9.03 -9.62
CA THR A 44 1.71 -7.71 -10.02
C THR A 44 0.57 -6.70 -10.19
N ASP A 45 -0.54 -7.13 -10.81
CA ASP A 45 -1.74 -6.30 -10.98
C ASP A 45 -2.36 -5.90 -9.63
N ARG A 46 -2.37 -6.82 -8.65
CA ARG A 46 -2.81 -6.55 -7.28
C ARG A 46 -1.91 -5.55 -6.56
N ALA A 47 -0.59 -5.70 -6.67
CA ALA A 47 0.36 -4.76 -6.07
C ALA A 47 0.20 -3.36 -6.67
N ASN A 48 0.05 -3.27 -8.00
CA ASN A 48 -0.18 -2.01 -8.70
C ASN A 48 -1.49 -1.32 -8.28
N LEU A 49 -2.54 -2.10 -8.01
CA LEU A 49 -3.82 -1.58 -7.53
C LEU A 49 -3.70 -1.06 -6.09
N ASN A 50 -2.99 -1.77 -5.22
CA ASN A 50 -2.75 -1.33 -3.85
C ASN A 50 -1.94 -0.04 -3.80
N SER A 51 -0.87 0.08 -4.58
CA SER A 51 -0.07 1.31 -4.63
C SER A 51 -0.87 2.52 -5.15
N GLN A 52 -1.79 2.31 -6.09
CA GLN A 52 -2.69 3.38 -6.55
C GLN A 52 -3.67 3.81 -5.45
N LEU A 53 -4.20 2.87 -4.68
CA LEU A 53 -5.10 3.16 -3.58
C LEU A 53 -4.39 3.89 -2.44
N GLU A 54 -3.19 3.45 -2.06
CA GLU A 54 -2.32 4.14 -1.08
C GLU A 54 -1.97 5.57 -1.53
N HIS A 55 -1.72 5.76 -2.84
CA HIS A 55 -1.49 7.08 -3.40
C HIS A 55 -2.72 8.00 -3.22
N LEU A 56 -3.93 7.50 -3.49
CA LEU A 56 -5.16 8.28 -3.29
C LEU A 56 -5.39 8.61 -1.82
N GLN A 57 -5.17 7.65 -0.91
CA GLN A 57 -5.29 7.85 0.54
C GLN A 57 -4.31 8.90 1.06
N SER A 58 -3.10 8.94 0.52
CA SER A 58 -2.10 9.95 0.87
C SER A 58 -2.47 11.35 0.40
N LYS A 59 -3.21 11.46 -0.71
CA LYS A 59 -3.58 12.74 -1.34
C LYS A 59 -4.90 13.31 -0.83
N TYR A 60 -5.89 12.45 -0.60
CA TYR A 60 -7.25 12.83 -0.29
C TYR A 60 -7.65 12.27 1.08
N VAL A 61 -7.65 13.15 2.07
CA VAL A 61 -8.11 12.85 3.44
C VAL A 61 -9.55 12.33 3.37
N GLY A 62 -9.84 11.25 4.09
CA GLY A 62 -11.16 10.61 4.11
C GLY A 62 -11.35 9.47 3.12
N THR A 63 -10.37 9.21 2.24
CA THR A 63 -10.40 8.04 1.35
C THR A 63 -10.35 6.74 2.17
N GLY A 64 -11.43 5.95 2.15
CA GLY A 64 -11.52 4.69 2.89
C GLY A 64 -10.83 3.50 2.23
N HIS A 65 -10.86 2.36 2.92
CA HIS A 65 -10.49 1.01 2.46
C HIS A 65 -11.45 -0.02 3.07
N ALA A 66 -11.29 -1.29 2.69
CA ALA A 66 -12.16 -2.38 3.16
C ALA A 66 -12.21 -2.51 4.69
N ASP A 67 -11.11 -2.19 5.36
CA ASP A 67 -10.96 -2.28 6.82
C ASP A 67 -11.23 -0.95 7.54
N THR A 68 -11.75 0.08 6.85
CA THR A 68 -12.10 1.34 7.50
C THR A 68 -13.18 1.09 8.55
N SER A 69 -12.86 1.42 9.80
CA SER A 69 -13.77 1.23 10.92
C SER A 69 -14.96 2.19 10.84
N LYS A 70 -16.07 1.79 11.47
CA LYS A 70 -17.25 2.68 11.63
C LYS A 70 -16.87 4.02 12.28
N TYR A 71 -15.91 4.01 13.20
CA TYR A 71 -15.44 5.21 13.88
C TYR A 71 -14.71 6.15 12.92
N GLU A 72 -13.75 5.65 12.14
CA GLU A 72 -13.01 6.46 11.16
C GLU A 72 -13.94 7.07 10.11
N TRP A 73 -14.86 6.26 9.57
CA TRP A 73 -15.87 6.74 8.63
C TRP A 73 -16.77 7.83 9.24
N GLY A 74 -17.23 7.63 10.48
CA GLY A 74 -18.06 8.61 11.20
C GLY A 74 -17.33 9.93 11.45
N VAL A 75 -16.05 9.87 11.86
CA VAL A 75 -15.23 11.07 12.09
C VAL A 75 -15.03 11.85 10.78
N ASN A 76 -14.75 11.16 9.67
CA ASN A 76 -14.61 11.81 8.36
C ASN A 76 -15.92 12.49 7.93
N GLN A 77 -17.05 11.79 8.01
CA GLN A 77 -18.36 12.37 7.70
C GLN A 77 -18.70 13.61 8.54
N ALA A 78 -18.42 13.56 9.85
CA ALA A 78 -18.70 14.69 10.73
C ALA A 78 -17.81 15.89 10.40
N ARG A 79 -16.52 15.67 10.08
CA ARG A 79 -15.60 16.74 9.66
C ARG A 79 -16.02 17.37 8.34
N ASP A 80 -16.43 16.58 7.35
CA ASP A 80 -16.90 17.08 6.06
C ASP A 80 -18.20 17.89 6.20
N THR A 81 -19.08 17.46 7.10
CA THR A 81 -20.30 18.18 7.46
C THR A 81 -19.99 19.53 8.09
N TYR A 82 -19.08 19.57 9.08
CA TYR A 82 -18.66 20.82 9.72
C TYR A 82 -17.92 21.76 8.77
N ALA A 83 -17.05 21.23 7.90
CA ALA A 83 -16.41 22.01 6.85
C ALA A 83 -17.44 22.64 5.91
N SER A 84 -18.49 21.88 5.55
CA SER A 84 -19.59 22.39 4.73
C SER A 84 -20.37 23.50 5.44
N TYR A 85 -20.63 23.37 6.74
CA TYR A 85 -21.31 24.42 7.51
C TYR A 85 -20.51 25.72 7.55
N ILE A 86 -19.18 25.63 7.71
CA ILE A 86 -18.29 26.81 7.75
C ILE A 86 -18.11 27.42 6.35
N GLY A 87 -18.02 26.59 5.31
CA GLY A 87 -17.77 27.01 3.93
C GLY A 87 -18.99 27.66 3.25
N HIS A 88 -20.20 27.30 3.66
CA HIS A 88 -21.44 27.81 3.07
C HIS A 88 -22.08 28.85 3.99
N TYR A 89 -21.92 30.13 3.64
CA TYR A 89 -22.45 31.25 4.43
C TYR A 89 -23.94 31.14 4.80
N PRO A 90 -24.85 30.69 3.92
CA PRO A 90 -26.26 30.54 4.28
C PRO A 90 -26.49 29.52 5.41
N MET A 91 -25.74 28.41 5.41
CA MET A 91 -25.82 27.40 6.48
C MET A 91 -25.26 27.96 7.79
N LEU A 92 -24.10 28.62 7.73
CA LEU A 92 -23.50 29.22 8.92
C LEU A 92 -24.43 30.29 9.54
N SER A 93 -25.04 31.14 8.71
CA SER A 93 -26.01 32.15 9.16
C SER A 93 -27.27 31.52 9.74
N TYR A 94 -27.75 30.41 9.16
CA TYR A 94 -28.90 29.68 9.69
C TYR A 94 -28.63 29.17 11.11
N PHE A 95 -27.46 28.56 11.35
CA PHE A 95 -27.08 28.11 12.69
C PHE A 95 -26.89 29.27 13.68
N ALA A 96 -26.28 30.37 13.25
CA ALA A 96 -26.12 31.58 14.09
C ALA A 96 -27.48 32.16 14.55
N LEU A 97 -28.46 32.19 13.65
CA LEU A 97 -29.82 32.62 13.99
C LEU A 97 -30.52 31.63 14.92
N ALA A 98 -30.39 30.32 14.66
CA ALA A 98 -31.02 29.28 15.47
C ALA A 98 -30.46 29.21 16.91
N GLU A 99 -29.15 29.40 17.07
CA GLU A 99 -28.48 29.40 18.38
C GLU A 99 -28.51 30.77 19.08
N ASN A 100 -29.00 31.82 18.40
CA ASN A 100 -28.96 33.21 18.86
C ASN A 100 -27.55 33.65 19.29
N GLU A 101 -26.56 33.27 18.49
CA GLU A 101 -25.15 33.55 18.74
C GLU A 101 -24.53 34.27 17.54
N SER A 102 -23.43 34.99 17.77
CA SER A 102 -22.72 35.63 16.67
C SER A 102 -22.17 34.59 15.69
N ILE A 103 -22.19 34.90 14.39
CA ILE A 103 -21.63 34.04 13.33
C ILE A 103 -20.19 33.59 13.65
N ALA A 104 -19.38 34.50 14.20
CA ALA A 104 -18.00 34.21 14.59
C ALA A 104 -17.92 33.16 15.70
N ARG A 105 -18.82 33.22 16.69
CA ARG A 105 -18.88 32.27 17.80
C ARG A 105 -19.35 30.90 17.34
N VAL A 106 -20.38 30.83 16.49
CA VAL A 106 -20.82 29.54 15.90
C VAL A 106 -19.70 28.93 15.05
N LYS A 107 -19.00 29.73 14.24
CA LYS A 107 -17.85 29.26 13.46
C LYS A 107 -16.73 28.71 14.36
N PHE A 108 -16.43 29.39 15.47
CA PHE A 108 -15.46 28.93 16.45
C PHE A 108 -15.89 27.59 17.06
N ASN A 109 -17.14 27.50 17.54
CA ASN A 109 -17.68 26.29 18.15
C ASN A 109 -17.66 25.09 17.18
N ILE A 110 -18.01 25.29 15.91
CA ILE A 110 -17.97 24.22 14.90
C ILE A 110 -16.53 23.78 14.64
N THR A 111 -15.58 24.72 14.55
CA THR A 111 -14.15 24.41 14.36
C THR A 111 -13.60 23.57 15.52
N GLU A 112 -13.91 23.93 16.76
CA GLU A 112 -13.49 23.17 17.95
C GLU A 112 -14.03 21.73 17.93
N LYS A 113 -15.29 21.54 17.50
CA LYS A 113 -15.92 20.21 17.37
C LYS A 113 -15.24 19.33 16.31
N MET A 114 -14.44 19.88 15.39
CA MET A 114 -13.74 19.08 14.37
C MET A 114 -12.60 18.21 14.93
N LEU A 115 -12.07 18.55 16.13
CA LEU A 115 -10.98 17.81 16.75
C LEU A 115 -11.40 16.35 17.01
N GLN A 116 -12.53 16.18 17.70
CA GLN A 116 -13.05 14.88 18.10
C GLN A 116 -14.59 14.86 18.03
N PRO A 117 -15.16 14.81 16.81
CA PRO A 117 -16.60 14.95 16.62
C PRO A 117 -17.41 13.75 17.12
N CYS A 118 -16.79 12.57 17.23
CA CYS A 118 -17.43 11.31 17.60
C CYS A 118 -16.99 10.78 18.97
N GLY A 119 -16.35 11.62 19.81
CA GLY A 119 -15.76 11.18 21.07
C GLY A 119 -14.47 10.37 20.86
N PRO A 120 -13.91 9.78 21.93
CA PRO A 120 -12.69 8.98 21.86
C PRO A 120 -12.87 7.74 20.97
N PRO A 121 -11.80 7.32 20.26
CA PRO A 121 -11.83 6.10 19.47
C PRO A 121 -12.16 4.89 20.37
N PRO A 122 -12.92 3.91 19.86
CA PRO A 122 -13.16 2.67 20.59
C PRO A 122 -11.85 1.93 20.83
N GLU A 123 -11.76 1.18 21.92
CA GLU A 123 -10.64 0.28 22.16
C GLU A 123 -10.54 -0.72 21.00
N ARG A 124 -9.32 -0.91 20.47
CA ARG A 124 -9.11 -1.93 19.45
C ARG A 124 -9.25 -3.29 20.13
N THR A 125 -10.20 -4.09 19.66
CA THR A 125 -10.22 -5.52 19.96
C THR A 125 -9.21 -6.18 19.03
N ASP A 126 -8.14 -6.72 19.60
CA ASP A 126 -7.12 -7.49 18.87
C ASP A 126 -7.71 -8.69 18.11
#